data_AF-A0A0C3DC22-F1
#
_entry.id   AF-A0A0C3DC22-F1
#
_cell.length_a   1.000
_cell.length_b   1.000
_cell.length_c   1.000
_cell.angle_alpha   90.00
_cell.angle_beta   90.00
_cell.angle_gamma   90.00
#
_symmetry.space_group_name_H-M   'P 1'
#
loop_
_entity.id
_entity.type
_entity.pdbx_description
1 polymer ?
#
loop_
_entity_poly.entity_id
_entity_poly.type
_entity_poly.pdbx_seq_one_letter_code
_entity_poly.pdbx_strand_id
1 'polypeptide(L)'
;IDFLWVRWYQHMEEDAGLDASALDCVCFPPMADEHAFGFVDPDDVLWGCHIIPQFLHGLQHLDGTGISRCAQDALDWHFYYVN
;
A
#
# COMPACT_ATOMS: atom_id res chain seq x y z
N ILE A 1 -25.56 7.05 6.44
CA ILE A 1 -24.61 6.01 6.89
C ILE A 1 -23.27 6.41 6.32
N ASP A 2 -22.28 6.56 7.18
CA ASP A 2 -20.96 7.05 6.79
C ASP A 2 -20.03 5.85 6.64
N PHE A 3 -19.16 5.88 5.63
CA PHE A 3 -18.19 4.83 5.38
C PHE A 3 -16.96 5.42 4.71
N LEU A 4 -15.81 4.82 4.96
CA LEU A 4 -14.57 5.11 4.26
C LEU A 4 -14.37 4.07 3.17
N TRP A 5 -14.11 4.53 1.94
CA TRP A 5 -13.60 3.67 0.89
C TRP A 5 -12.07 3.61 1.01
N VAL A 6 -11.54 2.42 1.26
CA VAL A 6 -10.12 2.21 1.54
C VAL A 6 -9.48 1.29 0.51
N ARG A 7 -8.16 1.39 0.40
CA ARG A 7 -7.30 0.50 -0.38
C ARG A 7 -6.32 -0.18 0.58
N TRP A 8 -6.22 -1.50 0.50
CA TRP A 8 -5.47 -2.30 1.44
C TRP A 8 -4.03 -2.50 0.98
N TYR A 9 -3.10 -2.49 1.93
CA TYR A 9 -1.74 -2.99 1.73
C TYR A 9 -1.71 -4.50 1.97
N GLN A 10 -0.83 -5.20 1.26
CA GLN A 10 -0.46 -6.58 1.55
C GLN A 10 0.98 -6.61 2.05
N HIS A 11 1.25 -7.50 3.02
CA HIS A 11 2.60 -7.71 3.55
C HIS A 11 3.45 -8.45 2.52
N MET A 12 4.67 -7.98 2.31
CA MET A 12 5.67 -8.70 1.52
C MET A 12 6.47 -9.61 2.46
N GLU A 13 6.39 -10.92 2.24
CA GLU A 13 7.38 -11.84 2.77
C GLU A 13 8.68 -11.62 2.00
N GLU A 14 9.47 -10.62 2.39
CA GLU A 14 10.88 -10.64 2.00
C GLU A 14 11.50 -11.87 2.65
N ASP A 15 12.26 -12.65 1.87
CA ASP A 15 13.23 -13.62 2.37
C ASP A 15 14.26 -12.82 3.19
N ALA A 16 13.89 -12.48 4.42
CA ALA A 16 14.72 -11.80 5.38
C ALA A 16 15.81 -12.79 5.80
N GLY A 17 16.81 -12.92 4.94
CA GLY A 17 18.06 -13.56 5.27
C GLY A 17 18.67 -12.82 6.45
N LEU A 18 18.42 -13.32 7.65
CA LEU A 18 19.20 -13.11 8.87
C LEU A 18 19.49 -11.65 9.30
N ASP A 19 18.79 -10.64 8.77
CA ASP A 19 18.96 -9.26 9.22
C ASP A 19 17.67 -8.77 9.89
N ALA A 20 17.57 -9.07 11.19
CA ALA A 20 16.43 -8.75 12.06
C ALA A 20 16.23 -7.23 12.32
N SER A 21 16.80 -6.38 11.47
CA SER A 21 16.83 -4.91 11.60
C SER A 21 16.09 -4.18 10.48
N ALA A 22 15.48 -4.90 9.52
CA ALA A 22 14.70 -4.28 8.45
C ALA A 22 13.25 -3.99 8.90
N LEU A 23 12.70 -2.85 8.46
CA LEU A 23 11.29 -2.51 8.68
C LEU A 23 10.38 -3.43 7.85
N ASP A 24 9.18 -3.68 8.34
CA ASP A 24 8.16 -4.43 7.61
C ASP A 24 7.90 -3.76 6.25
N CYS A 25 7.81 -4.59 5.21
CA CYS A 25 7.63 -4.15 3.84
C CYS A 25 6.22 -4.52 3.36
N VAL A 26 5.55 -3.57 2.71
CA VAL A 26 4.21 -3.73 2.17
C VAL A 26 4.12 -3.20 0.74
N CYS A 27 3.14 -3.68 -0.01
CA CYS A 27 2.78 -3.13 -1.32
C CYS A 27 1.27 -3.12 -1.51
N PHE A 28 0.79 -2.48 -2.57
CA PHE A 28 -0.60 -2.64 -2.96
C PHE A 28 -0.78 -3.95 -3.74
N PRO A 29 -1.83 -4.74 -3.46
CA PRO A 29 -2.19 -5.86 -4.32
C PRO A 29 -2.60 -5.37 -5.71
N PRO A 30 -2.64 -6.27 -6.72
CA PRO A 30 -3.14 -5.93 -8.05
C PRO A 30 -4.54 -5.30 -7.96
N MET A 31 -4.82 -4.27 -8.78
CA MET A 31 -6.13 -3.58 -8.74
C MET A 31 -7.33 -4.48 -9.04
N ALA A 32 -7.11 -5.61 -9.72
CA ALA A 32 -8.15 -6.59 -10.03
C ALA A 32 -8.40 -7.60 -8.90
N ASP A 33 -7.62 -7.54 -7.82
CA ASP A 33 -7.82 -8.39 -6.65
C ASP A 33 -9.11 -8.00 -5.91
N GLU A 34 -9.92 -8.99 -5.55
CA GLU A 34 -11.21 -8.78 -4.89
C GLU A 34 -11.08 -8.19 -3.48
N HIS A 35 -9.89 -8.27 -2.89
CA HIS A 35 -9.56 -7.73 -1.57
C HIS A 35 -8.66 -6.49 -1.64
N ALA A 36 -8.43 -5.91 -2.82
CA ALA A 36 -7.63 -4.69 -2.94
C ALA A 36 -8.30 -3.45 -2.30
N PHE A 37 -9.64 -3.44 -2.26
CA PHE A 37 -10.43 -2.33 -1.74
C PHE A 37 -11.49 -2.81 -0.76
N GLY A 38 -11.94 -1.92 0.12
CA GLY A 38 -13.00 -2.22 1.07
C GLY A 38 -13.73 -0.98 1.55
N PHE A 39 -14.73 -1.23 2.39
CA PHE A 39 -15.44 -0.19 3.12
C PHE A 39 -15.24 -0.41 4.62
N VAL A 40 -14.91 0.65 5.34
CA VAL A 40 -14.63 0.62 6.79
C VAL A 40 -15.51 1.64 7.49
N ASP A 41 -15.99 1.29 8.69
CA ASP A 41 -16.68 2.22 9.57
C ASP A 41 -15.66 3.26 10.09
N PRO A 42 -15.92 4.58 9.94
CA PRO A 42 -15.03 5.60 10.48
C PRO A 42 -14.67 5.41 11.96
N ASP A 43 -15.55 4.81 12.77
CA ASP A 43 -15.33 4.57 14.20
C ASP A 43 -14.31 3.44 14.47
N ASP A 44 -13.99 2.62 13.48
CA ASP A 44 -13.01 1.51 13.58
C ASP A 44 -11.57 1.95 13.24
N VAL A 45 -11.35 3.20 12.84
CA VAL A 45 -10.02 3.68 12.40
C VAL A 45 -9.20 4.23 13.56
N LEU A 46 -8.09 3.57 13.87
CA LEU A 46 -7.08 4.06 14.80
C LEU A 46 -6.14 5.09 14.13
N TRP A 47 -5.54 5.97 14.93
CA TRP A 47 -4.65 7.01 14.43
C TRP A 47 -3.40 6.40 13.77
N GLY A 48 -3.06 6.94 12.59
CA GLY A 48 -2.33 6.26 11.53
C GLY A 48 -0.89 5.84 11.82
N CYS A 49 -0.33 5.09 10.87
CA CYS A 49 1.06 4.64 10.84
C CYS A 49 1.91 5.51 9.88
N HIS A 50 3.23 5.39 9.97
CA HIS A 50 4.13 6.04 9.03
C HIS A 50 4.48 5.10 7.89
N ILE A 51 3.98 5.42 6.70
CA ILE A 51 4.24 4.68 5.46
C ILE A 51 5.30 5.42 4.65
N ILE A 52 6.42 4.75 4.36
CA ILE A 52 7.57 5.35 3.69
C ILE A 52 7.81 4.66 2.35
N PRO A 53 7.77 5.37 1.22
CA PRO A 53 8.16 4.80 -0.06
C PRO A 53 9.55 4.17 -0.06
N GLN A 54 9.68 2.97 -0.61
CA GLN A 54 10.99 2.36 -0.88
C GLN A 54 11.54 2.91 -2.20
N PHE A 55 12.17 4.09 -2.11
CA PHE A 55 12.61 4.87 -3.28
C PHE A 55 13.51 4.10 -4.26
N LEU A 56 14.27 3.11 -3.78
CA LEU A 56 15.18 2.30 -4.59
C LEU A 56 14.48 1.58 -5.75
N HIS A 57 13.23 1.15 -5.55
CA HIS A 57 12.48 0.40 -6.54
C HIS A 57 11.68 1.28 -7.50
N GLY A 58 11.57 2.58 -7.24
CA GLY A 58 10.87 3.51 -8.12
C GLY A 58 9.34 3.38 -8.09
N LEU A 59 8.69 4.09 -9.01
CA LEU A 59 7.24 4.10 -9.18
C LEU A 59 6.77 2.85 -9.92
N GLN A 60 5.62 2.32 -9.52
CA GLN A 60 4.93 1.20 -10.15
C GLN A 60 4.49 1.53 -11.59
N HIS A 61 4.07 2.78 -11.82
CA HIS A 61 3.60 3.27 -13.11
C HIS A 61 4.61 4.26 -13.70
N LEU A 62 5.61 3.74 -14.43
CA LEU A 62 6.71 4.55 -14.99
C LEU A 62 6.25 5.59 -16.02
N ASP A 63 5.12 5.36 -16.68
CA ASP A 63 4.49 6.29 -17.62
C ASP A 63 3.60 7.35 -16.93
N GLY A 64 3.50 7.30 -15.59
CA GLY A 64 2.63 8.15 -14.80
C GLY A 64 1.14 7.93 -15.06
N THR A 65 0.78 6.81 -15.70
CA THR A 65 -0.60 6.48 -16.04
C THR A 65 -1.08 5.33 -15.15
N GLY A 66 -1.81 5.69 -14.10
CA GLY A 66 -2.54 4.74 -13.26
C GLY A 66 -3.77 4.16 -13.97
N ILE A 67 -4.30 3.10 -13.41
CA ILE A 67 -5.52 2.43 -13.85
C ILE A 67 -6.76 3.22 -13.42
N SER A 68 -6.75 3.79 -12.20
CA SER A 68 -7.93 4.42 -11.61
C SER A 68 -7.63 5.78 -11.02
N ARG A 69 -8.29 6.80 -11.58
CA ARG A 69 -8.25 8.16 -11.04
C ARG A 69 -8.76 8.27 -9.60
N CYS A 70 -9.66 7.37 -9.19
CA CYS A 70 -10.18 7.34 -7.82
C CYS A 70 -9.15 6.76 -6.85
N ALA A 71 -8.39 5.74 -7.26
CA ALA A 71 -7.34 5.14 -6.45
C ALA A 71 -6.06 5.99 -6.42
N GLN A 72 -5.89 6.90 -7.39
CA GLN A 72 -4.71 7.76 -7.54
C GLN A 72 -3.39 6.97 -7.67
N ASP A 73 -3.47 5.79 -8.29
CA ASP A 73 -2.39 4.80 -8.36
C ASP A 73 -1.22 5.19 -9.29
N ALA A 74 -1.39 6.24 -10.09
CA ALA A 74 -0.35 6.75 -11.00
C ALA A 74 0.98 7.11 -10.30
N LEU A 75 0.94 7.41 -9.01
CA LEU A 75 2.10 7.79 -8.19
C LEU A 75 2.47 6.71 -7.16
N ASP A 76 1.92 5.50 -7.30
CA ASP A 76 2.27 4.40 -6.40
C ASP A 76 3.74 4.01 -6.56
N TRP A 77 4.39 3.76 -5.43
CA TRP A 77 5.68 3.09 -5.36
C TRP A 77 5.48 1.58 -5.39
N HIS A 78 6.48 0.86 -5.89
CA HIS A 78 6.46 -0.61 -5.88
C HIS A 78 6.30 -1.19 -4.47
N PHE A 79 6.94 -0.55 -3.48
CA PHE A 79 6.95 -1.01 -2.10
C PHE A 79 7.02 0.16 -1.13
N TYR A 80 6.60 -0.09 0.10
CA TYR A 80 6.61 0.83 1.21
C TYR A 80 7.08 0.14 2.48
N TYR A 81 7.80 0.88 3.33
CA TYR A 81 8.10 0.47 4.69
C TYR A 81 7.05 0.98 5.67
N VAL A 82 6.81 0.20 6.72
CA VAL A 82 5.93 0.56 7.85
C VAL A 82 6.79 0.70 9.12
N ASN A 83 6.53 1.74 9.92
CA ASN A 83 7.15 1.97 11.24
C ASN A 83 6.10 1.95 12.35
#